data_AF-A0A7S3WHN0-F1
#
_entry.id   AF-A0A7S3WHN0-F1
#
_cell.length_a   1.000
_cell.length_b   1.000
_cell.length_c   1.000
_cell.angle_alpha   90.00
_cell.angle_beta   90.00
_cell.angle_gamma   90.00
#
_symmetry.space_group_name_H-M   'P 1'
#
loop_
_entity.id
_entity.type
_entity.pdbx_description
1 polymer ?
#
loop_
_entity_poly.entity_id
_entity_poly.type
_entity_poly.pdbx_seq_one_letter_code
_entity_poly.pdbx_strand_id
1 'polypeptide(L)'
;AAGKPQRGAWAVEGRKLRGKDTRLAKTFTMTVLSAPPGDAAAPTTDFVVMLVPKPVNKRRGGASFGAAKGRGFVQVKCNDPPDLELDLTVKVGSLPPQRARHNFEQASMCALPGDYEFDQAREEDLDTLQVV
;
A
#
# COMPACT_ATOMS: atom_id res chain seq x y z
N ALA A 1 -10.63 -9.92 21.57
CA ALA A 1 -10.47 -8.45 21.70
C ALA A 1 -10.05 -7.92 20.33
N ALA A 2 -10.75 -6.91 19.78
CA ALA A 2 -10.29 -6.27 18.56
C ALA A 2 -9.01 -5.47 18.89
N GLY A 3 -7.93 -5.68 18.12
CA GLY A 3 -6.71 -4.90 18.26
C GLY A 3 -6.97 -3.41 17.99
N LYS A 4 -6.16 -2.53 18.58
CA LYS A 4 -6.22 -1.10 18.27
C LYS A 4 -5.84 -0.88 16.80
N PRO A 5 -6.60 -0.08 16.02
CA PRO A 5 -6.23 0.21 14.64
C PRO A 5 -4.86 0.92 14.61
N GLN A 6 -3.97 0.41 13.77
CA GLN A 6 -2.65 0.99 13.51
C GLN A 6 -2.65 1.68 12.16
N ARG A 7 -1.77 2.69 12.02
CA ARG A 7 -1.73 3.56 10.85
C ARG A 7 -0.29 3.88 10.48
N GLY A 8 0.02 3.81 9.19
CA GLY A 8 1.25 4.29 8.59
C GLY A 8 1.01 5.58 7.80
N ALA A 9 2.08 6.27 7.44
CA ALA A 9 2.03 7.33 6.44
C ALA A 9 3.28 7.31 5.55
N TRP A 10 3.10 7.63 4.27
CA TRP A 10 4.11 7.61 3.24
C TRP A 10 3.94 8.78 2.29
N ALA A 11 4.92 9.69 2.26
CA ALA A 11 5.03 10.69 1.21
C ALA A 11 5.79 10.10 0.01
N VAL A 12 5.13 10.01 -1.13
CA VAL A 12 5.71 9.56 -2.41
C VAL A 12 6.09 10.80 -3.22
N GLU A 13 7.34 10.92 -3.63
CA GLU A 13 7.76 12.03 -4.51
C GLU A 13 7.06 11.97 -5.88
N GLY A 14 6.43 13.07 -6.28
CA GLY A 14 5.66 13.17 -7.53
C GLY A 14 6.50 12.83 -8.77
N ARG A 15 7.79 13.22 -8.79
CA ARG A 15 8.70 12.86 -9.90
C ARG A 15 8.80 11.36 -10.17
N LYS A 16 8.63 10.50 -9.15
CA LYS A 16 8.67 9.04 -9.30
C LYS A 16 7.42 8.51 -10.01
N LEU A 17 6.27 9.16 -9.80
CA LEU A 17 4.99 8.86 -10.46
C LEU A 17 4.93 9.33 -11.92
N ARG A 18 5.92 10.09 -12.37
CA ARG A 18 6.11 10.50 -13.78
C ARG A 18 7.37 9.88 -14.40
N GLY A 19 8.09 9.08 -13.61
CA GLY A 19 9.43 8.58 -13.93
C GLY A 19 9.44 7.20 -14.56
N LYS A 20 10.63 6.60 -14.56
CA LYS A 20 10.87 5.25 -15.08
C LYS A 20 10.61 4.15 -14.04
N ASP A 21 10.24 4.53 -12.82
CA ASP A 21 9.95 3.60 -11.74
C ASP A 21 8.84 2.62 -12.14
N THR A 22 9.06 1.34 -11.88
CA THR A 22 8.14 0.24 -12.21
C THR A 22 7.43 -0.32 -10.98
N ARG A 23 7.83 0.13 -9.78
CA ARG A 23 7.19 -0.15 -8.50
C ARG A 23 7.75 0.81 -7.46
N LEU A 24 6.89 1.34 -6.60
CA LEU A 24 7.28 2.09 -5.41
C LEU A 24 6.76 1.31 -4.20
N ALA A 25 7.54 1.20 -3.12
CA ALA A 25 7.16 0.42 -1.96
C ALA A 25 7.60 1.09 -0.65
N LYS A 26 6.80 0.89 0.41
CA LYS A 26 7.18 1.22 1.78
C LYS A 26 6.73 0.12 2.74
N THR A 27 7.62 -0.24 3.66
CA THR A 27 7.34 -1.21 4.72
C THR A 27 6.81 -0.51 5.97
N PHE A 28 5.80 -1.11 6.59
CA PHE A 28 5.24 -0.72 7.88
C PHE A 28 5.25 -1.93 8.81
N THR A 29 5.96 -1.83 9.92
CA THR A 29 5.93 -2.84 10.98
C THR A 29 4.74 -2.56 11.89
N MET A 30 3.84 -3.53 12.03
CA MET A 30 2.61 -3.41 12.82
C MET A 30 2.40 -4.61 13.73
N THR A 31 1.84 -4.37 14.91
CA THR A 31 1.46 -5.40 15.88
C THR A 31 0.16 -6.08 15.44
N VAL A 32 0.12 -7.41 15.32
CA VAL A 32 -1.08 -8.07 14.75
C VAL A 32 -1.99 -8.68 15.80
N LEU A 33 -1.48 -8.86 17.02
CA LEU A 33 -2.24 -9.40 18.16
C LEU A 33 -1.98 -8.56 19.41
N SER A 34 -3.04 -8.18 20.12
CA SER A 34 -2.90 -7.75 21.52
C SER A 34 -2.75 -9.01 22.37
N ALA A 35 -1.52 -9.36 22.74
CA ALA A 35 -1.29 -10.38 23.77
C ALA A 35 -2.03 -9.99 25.06
N PRO A 36 -2.52 -10.96 25.86
CA PRO A 36 -2.96 -10.66 27.22
C PRO A 36 -1.84 -9.95 27.99
N PRO A 37 -2.15 -9.09 28.98
CA PRO A 37 -1.12 -8.43 29.77
C PRO A 37 -0.29 -9.48 30.53
N GLY A 38 0.93 -9.68 30.06
CA GLY A 38 1.93 -10.57 30.65
C GLY A 38 3.16 -10.61 29.73
N ASP A 39 4.28 -10.06 30.22
CA ASP A 39 5.71 -10.02 29.84
C ASP A 39 6.23 -10.40 28.42
N ALA A 40 5.44 -10.98 27.52
CA ALA A 40 5.82 -11.23 26.14
C ALA A 40 5.46 -10.04 25.25
N ALA A 41 6.45 -9.53 24.50
CA ALA A 41 6.22 -8.51 23.49
C ALA A 41 5.18 -8.98 22.46
N ALA A 42 4.21 -8.12 22.14
CA ALA A 42 3.18 -8.44 21.17
C ALA A 42 3.81 -8.70 19.78
N PRO A 43 3.37 -9.75 19.05
CA PRO A 43 3.99 -10.10 17.78
C PRO A 43 3.75 -9.01 16.74
N THR A 44 4.82 -8.62 16.07
CA THR A 44 4.80 -7.67 14.95
C THR A 44 5.03 -8.38 13.63
N THR A 45 4.44 -7.86 12.56
CA THR A 45 4.75 -8.27 11.18
C THR A 45 4.96 -7.05 10.29
N ASP A 46 5.62 -7.28 9.16
CA ASP A 46 5.92 -6.26 8.17
C ASP A 46 4.91 -6.30 7.02
N PHE A 47 4.20 -5.19 6.84
CA PHE A 47 3.34 -4.93 5.69
C PHE A 47 4.06 -4.04 4.68
N VAL A 48 4.20 -4.52 3.45
CA VAL A 48 4.78 -3.75 2.34
C VAL A 48 3.65 -3.19 1.48
N VAL A 49 3.41 -1.89 1.58
CA VAL A 49 2.47 -1.17 0.69
C VAL A 49 3.22 -0.78 -0.58
N MET A 50 2.62 -1.10 -1.72
CA MET A 50 3.21 -0.93 -3.04
C MET A 50 2.28 -0.13 -3.95
N LEU A 51 2.84 0.86 -4.64
CA LEU A 51 2.23 1.44 -5.83
C LEU A 51 2.83 0.74 -7.05
N VAL A 52 1.98 0.28 -7.95
CA VAL A 52 2.40 -0.42 -9.17
C VAL A 52 1.75 0.26 -10.38
N PRO A 53 2.51 0.65 -11.41
CA PRO A 53 1.97 1.28 -12.59
C PRO A 53 1.13 0.28 -13.40
N LYS A 54 0.07 0.77 -14.04
CA LYS A 54 -0.74 -0.04 -14.94
C LYS A 54 0.03 -0.27 -16.25
N PRO A 55 0.38 -1.51 -16.61
CA PRO A 55 1.13 -1.75 -17.85
C PRO A 55 0.35 -1.27 -19.07
N VAL A 56 0.98 -0.45 -19.91
CA VAL A 56 0.39 0.06 -21.15
C VAL A 56 0.72 -0.83 -22.35
N ASN A 57 1.81 -1.59 -22.28
CA ASN A 57 2.17 -2.61 -23.26
C ASN A 57 3.18 -3.62 -22.66
N LYS A 58 3.44 -4.72 -23.39
CA LYS A 58 4.36 -5.78 -22.98
C LYS A 58 5.84 -5.50 -23.33
N ARG A 59 6.15 -4.39 -23.99
CA ARG A 59 7.54 -4.06 -24.38
C ARG A 59 8.30 -3.52 -23.16
N ARG A 60 9.63 -3.60 -23.22
CA ARG A 60 10.51 -2.99 -22.21
C ARG A 60 10.15 -1.51 -22.03
N GLY A 61 9.87 -1.11 -20.79
CA GLY A 61 9.46 0.26 -20.45
C GLY A 61 7.95 0.50 -20.46
N GLY A 62 7.13 -0.45 -20.93
CA GLY A 62 5.66 -0.35 -20.92
C GLY A 62 5.00 -0.51 -19.55
N ALA A 63 5.76 -0.79 -18.50
CA ALA A 63 5.30 -0.99 -17.12
C ALA A 63 5.96 -0.01 -16.14
N SER A 64 6.15 1.25 -16.55
CA SER A 64 6.61 2.33 -15.67
C SER A 64 5.50 3.35 -15.41
N PHE A 65 5.62 4.11 -14.32
CA PHE A 65 4.67 5.16 -13.99
C PHE A 65 4.59 6.26 -15.06
N GLY A 66 5.71 6.65 -15.65
CA GLY A 66 5.73 7.59 -16.77
C GLY A 66 4.98 7.05 -17.99
N ALA A 67 5.18 5.77 -18.35
CA ALA A 67 4.47 5.15 -19.46
C ALA A 67 2.96 5.02 -19.18
N ALA A 68 2.59 4.74 -17.93
CA ALA A 68 1.21 4.66 -17.47
C ALA A 68 0.56 6.04 -17.23
N LYS A 69 1.28 7.15 -17.42
CA LYS A 69 0.83 8.51 -17.09
C LYS A 69 0.33 8.63 -15.65
N GLY A 70 1.09 8.06 -14.70
CA GLY A 70 0.75 8.06 -13.28
C GLY A 70 -0.41 7.13 -12.91
N ARG A 71 -0.94 6.32 -13.84
CA ARG A 71 -2.00 5.35 -13.55
C ARG A 71 -1.46 4.06 -12.98
N GLY A 72 -2.17 3.47 -12.03
CA GLY A 72 -1.75 2.21 -11.44
C GLY A 72 -2.72 1.67 -10.40
N PHE A 73 -2.23 0.76 -9.56
CA PHE A 73 -3.00 0.12 -8.50
C PHE A 73 -2.15 -0.01 -7.24
N VAL A 74 -2.83 -0.19 -6.10
CA VAL A 74 -2.20 -0.38 -4.80
C VAL A 74 -2.22 -1.86 -4.44
N GLN A 75 -1.09 -2.37 -3.98
CA GLN A 75 -0.98 -3.72 -3.42
C GLN A 75 -0.37 -3.66 -2.03
N VAL A 76 -0.79 -4.57 -1.16
CA VAL A 76 -0.20 -4.78 0.15
C VAL A 76 0.32 -6.21 0.19
N LYS A 77 1.54 -6.41 0.67
CA LYS A 77 2.12 -7.73 0.93
C LYS A 77 2.41 -7.88 2.41
N CYS A 78 2.21 -9.06 2.97
CA CYS A 78 2.74 -9.43 4.28
C CYS A 78 3.76 -10.56 4.08
N ASN A 79 4.98 -10.42 4.62
CA ASN A 79 6.03 -11.43 4.44
C ASN A 79 5.89 -12.59 5.43
N ASP A 80 5.49 -12.27 6.67
CA ASP A 80 5.30 -13.24 7.75
C ASP A 80 3.85 -13.15 8.24
N PRO A 81 2.89 -13.67 7.44
CA PRO A 81 1.48 -13.44 7.71
C PRO A 81 1.01 -14.29 8.89
N PRO A 82 0.29 -13.69 9.86
CA PRO A 82 -0.52 -14.48 10.77
C PRO A 82 -1.72 -15.03 10.02
N ASP A 83 -2.19 -16.22 10.43
CA ASP A 83 -3.49 -16.74 10.01
C ASP A 83 -4.61 -15.95 10.71
N LEU A 84 -4.89 -14.76 10.17
CA LEU A 84 -5.88 -13.84 10.70
C LEU A 84 -6.50 -13.00 9.58
N GLU A 85 -7.81 -12.84 9.66
CA GLU A 85 -8.55 -11.93 8.80
C GLU A 85 -8.33 -10.46 9.23
N LEU A 86 -7.73 -9.66 8.35
CA LEU A 86 -7.41 -8.25 8.63
C LEU A 86 -8.28 -7.29 7.82
N ASP A 87 -8.72 -6.21 8.45
CA ASP A 87 -9.35 -5.08 7.78
C ASP A 87 -8.29 -4.04 7.40
N LEU A 88 -8.04 -3.92 6.09
CA LEU A 88 -7.12 -2.95 5.52
C LEU A 88 -7.89 -1.71 5.05
N THR A 89 -7.35 -0.54 5.33
CA THR A 89 -7.80 0.73 4.75
C THR A 89 -6.57 1.47 4.22
N VAL A 90 -6.59 1.84 2.95
CA VAL A 90 -5.54 2.68 2.36
C VAL A 90 -6.17 3.93 1.75
N LYS A 91 -5.65 5.09 2.12
CA LYS A 91 -6.00 6.38 1.53
C LYS A 91 -4.85 6.87 0.66
N VAL A 92 -5.18 7.28 -0.56
CA VAL A 92 -4.22 7.78 -1.55
C VAL A 92 -4.56 9.22 -1.90
N GLY A 93 -3.79 10.14 -1.34
CA GLY A 93 -3.94 11.59 -1.52
C GLY A 93 -5.35 12.06 -1.21
N SER A 94 -5.95 12.81 -2.14
CA SER A 94 -7.31 13.34 -2.05
C SER A 94 -8.42 12.34 -2.38
N LEU A 95 -8.07 11.12 -2.82
CA LEU A 95 -9.06 10.11 -3.23
C LEU A 95 -9.79 9.48 -2.03
N PRO A 96 -11.02 8.96 -2.24
CA PRO A 96 -11.71 8.16 -1.24
C PRO A 96 -10.88 6.95 -0.79
N PRO A 97 -10.83 6.63 0.52
CA PRO A 97 -10.11 5.46 1.01
C PRO A 97 -10.67 4.17 0.42
N GLN A 98 -9.79 3.27 0.01
CA GLN A 98 -10.16 1.91 -0.37
C GLN A 98 -9.99 0.98 0.82
N ARG A 99 -10.87 -0.02 0.89
CA ARG A 99 -10.89 -1.01 1.97
C ARG A 99 -10.87 -2.42 1.41
N ALA A 100 -10.20 -3.32 2.11
CA ALA A 100 -10.22 -4.74 1.81
C ALA A 100 -10.19 -5.53 3.11
N ARG A 101 -10.87 -6.67 3.13
CA ARG A 101 -10.76 -7.66 4.19
C ARG A 101 -9.97 -8.84 3.64
N HIS A 102 -8.89 -9.22 4.29
CA HIS A 102 -7.91 -10.15 3.72
C HIS A 102 -7.16 -10.95 4.78
N ASN A 103 -7.01 -12.26 4.55
CA ASN A 103 -6.07 -13.11 5.28
C ASN A 103 -4.79 -13.34 4.43
N PHE A 104 -3.66 -12.88 4.95
CA PHE A 104 -2.39 -12.96 4.23
C PHE A 104 -1.73 -14.34 4.26
N GLU A 105 -2.16 -15.23 5.15
CA GLU A 105 -1.70 -16.63 5.18
C GLU A 105 -2.26 -17.39 3.96
N GLN A 106 -3.52 -17.14 3.62
CA GLN A 106 -4.17 -17.71 2.44
C GLN A 106 -3.62 -17.14 1.12
N ALA A 107 -3.27 -15.86 1.11
CA ALA A 107 -2.63 -15.21 -0.03
C ALA A 107 -1.72 -14.06 0.43
N SER A 108 -0.41 -14.18 0.21
CA SER A 108 0.58 -13.22 0.74
C SER A 108 0.43 -11.79 0.22
N MET A 109 -0.41 -11.55 -0.78
CA MET A 109 -0.61 -10.25 -1.42
C MET A 109 -2.10 -9.95 -1.59
N CYS A 110 -2.49 -8.74 -1.19
CA CYS A 110 -3.81 -8.16 -1.38
C CYS A 110 -3.72 -7.00 -2.39
N ALA A 111 -4.45 -7.08 -3.50
CA ALA A 111 -4.63 -5.94 -4.39
C ALA A 111 -5.89 -5.17 -3.97
N LEU A 112 -5.76 -3.86 -3.72
CA LEU A 112 -6.93 -3.06 -3.42
C LEU A 112 -7.76 -2.83 -4.67
N PRO A 113 -9.09 -2.73 -4.53
CA PRO A 113 -9.97 -2.50 -5.66
C PRO A 113 -9.70 -1.13 -6.30
N GLY A 114 -9.84 -1.07 -7.63
CA GLY A 114 -9.78 0.15 -8.40
C GLY A 114 -8.40 0.48 -8.99
N ASP A 115 -8.44 1.25 -10.07
CA ASP A 115 -7.27 1.94 -10.60
C ASP A 115 -7.19 3.33 -9.96
N TYR A 116 -5.97 3.84 -9.84
CA TYR A 116 -5.67 5.16 -9.29
C TYR A 116 -5.00 6.01 -10.35
N GLU A 117 -5.35 7.29 -10.40
CA GLU A 117 -4.64 8.32 -11.15
C GLU A 117 -3.73 9.08 -10.17
N PHE A 118 -2.59 8.46 -9.82
CA PHE A 118 -1.74 8.90 -8.70
C PHE A 118 -1.23 10.34 -8.83
N ASP A 119 -1.00 10.82 -10.05
CA ASP A 119 -0.53 12.19 -10.28
C ASP A 119 -1.62 13.23 -10.01
N GLN A 120 -2.89 12.90 -10.27
CA GLN A 120 -4.04 13.76 -9.99
C GLN A 120 -4.53 13.66 -8.54
N ALA A 121 -4.23 12.56 -7.87
CA ALA A 121 -4.61 12.34 -6.47
C ALA A 121 -3.83 13.21 -5.47
N ARG A 122 -2.80 13.93 -5.93
CA ARG A 122 -1.97 14.78 -5.05
C ARG A 122 -2.80 15.96 -4.54
N GLU A 123 -2.54 16.38 -3.31
CA GLU A 123 -3.06 17.65 -2.82
C GLU A 123 -2.44 18.79 -3.64
N GLU A 124 -3.23 19.83 -3.91
CA GLU A 124 -2.76 21.03 -4.60
C GLU A 124 -1.53 21.61 -3.86
N ASP A 125 -0.55 22.10 -4.62
CA ASP A 125 0.72 22.67 -4.13
C ASP A 125 1.74 21.70 -3.48
N LEU A 126 1.44 20.40 -3.34
CA LEU A 126 2.43 19.42 -2.85
C LEU A 126 3.11 18.65 -3.98
N ASP A 127 4.45 18.61 -4.01
CA ASP A 127 5.21 17.69 -4.89
C ASP A 127 5.24 16.24 -4.39
N THR A 128 4.34 15.88 -3.49
CA THR A 128 4.24 14.52 -2.95
C THR A 128 2.80 14.01 -2.98
N LEU A 129 2.65 12.71 -3.18
CA LEU A 129 1.40 11.98 -2.96
C LEU A 129 1.45 11.34 -1.57
N GLN A 130 0.48 11.65 -0.72
CA GLN A 130 0.36 11.03 0.59
C GLN A 130 -0.35 9.68 0.48
N VAL A 131 0.26 8.62 0.99
CA VAL A 131 -0.36 7.29 1.13
C VAL A 131 -0.40 6.95 2.60
N VAL A 132 -1.58 6.61 3.09
CA VAL A 132 -1.89 6.40 4.50
C VAL A 132 -2.54 5.04 4.68
#